data_AF-A0A1Q6VQM2-F1
#
_entry.id   AF-A0A1Q6VQM2-F1
#
_cell.length_a   1.000
_cell.length_b   1.000
_cell.length_c   1.000
_cell.angle_alpha   90.00
_cell.angle_beta   90.00
_cell.angle_gamma   90.00
#
_symmetry.space_group_name_H-M   'P 1'
#
loop_
_entity.id
_entity.type
_entity.pdbx_description
1 polymer ?
#
loop_
_entity_poly.entity_id
_entity_poly.type
_entity_poly.pdbx_seq_one_letter_code
_entity_poly.pdbx_strand_id
1 'polypeptide(L)'
;MFVAAWFGGLFSLFVLCLVMRPPVAPAEEQMVGGAERQLVDRATTVYVDATSSTWRSRGRVSFQVVPSVRMKLQSAGFAVVQNQTDPHDLTLKVEYREERGSQFRIDLYATDISLVASLEHPTEGQLLRLTIRESSGLNEMGNAPYLQVLQRLETNPYFYFLGDIIRGHVVSRLDMTGALIEGLERIEAKDQSILMSPLGDQLPAAESTLPTFESHYTRLAREKTIHELGRLQDPRAVPVLVTLLEHPDPGVRLASVRALQSMREVKSLSAFERLAEKDSDHEVRAAAKAALASPPGF
;
A
#
# COMPACT_ATOMS: atom_id res chain seq x y z
N MET A 1 88.03 11.27 18.96
CA MET A 1 87.59 10.43 20.09
C MET A 1 86.25 9.83 19.69
N PHE A 2 86.15 8.51 19.72
CA PHE A 2 84.94 7.74 19.37
C PHE A 2 83.71 8.21 20.15
N VAL A 3 82.50 8.01 19.59
CA VAL A 3 81.43 7.17 20.17
C VAL A 3 80.13 7.40 19.37
N ALA A 4 79.54 6.29 18.93
CA ALA A 4 78.17 6.18 18.46
C ALA A 4 77.21 6.07 19.65
N ALA A 5 75.98 6.58 19.56
CA ALA A 5 74.83 6.02 20.26
C ALA A 5 73.49 6.56 19.74
N TRP A 6 72.61 5.61 19.42
CA TRP A 6 71.18 5.73 19.22
C TRP A 6 70.42 6.20 20.48
N PHE A 7 69.27 6.87 20.28
CA PHE A 7 67.97 6.82 20.99
C PHE A 7 67.14 7.99 20.40
N GLY A 8 65.95 7.87 19.84
CA GLY A 8 64.73 7.19 20.27
C GLY A 8 63.63 8.26 20.34
N GLY A 9 62.50 8.13 19.61
CA GLY A 9 61.41 9.09 19.71
C GLY A 9 60.38 9.03 18.58
N LEU A 10 59.30 8.30 18.81
CA LEU A 10 58.10 8.19 17.97
C LEU A 10 57.32 9.51 17.87
N PHE A 11 56.79 9.85 16.70
CA PHE A 11 55.45 10.45 16.60
C PHE A 11 54.70 9.90 15.39
N SER A 12 53.49 9.45 15.71
CA SER A 12 52.56 8.67 14.91
C SER A 12 51.77 9.58 13.96
N LEU A 13 51.69 9.21 12.67
CA LEU A 13 50.78 9.81 11.70
C LEU A 13 49.82 8.70 11.23
N PHE A 14 48.70 8.57 11.95
CA PHE A 14 47.56 7.75 11.55
C PHE A 14 46.87 8.43 10.36
N VAL A 15 47.09 7.91 9.14
CA VAL A 15 46.21 8.18 8.00
C VAL A 15 45.24 7.01 7.89
N LEU A 16 44.01 7.29 8.31
CA LEU A 16 42.87 6.37 8.30
C LEU A 16 42.51 6.01 6.85
N CYS A 17 42.73 4.74 6.47
CA CYS A 17 42.29 4.20 5.18
C CYS A 17 40.76 4.07 5.16
N LEU A 18 40.09 4.99 4.47
CA LEU A 18 38.68 4.88 4.08
C LEU A 18 38.56 3.85 2.95
N VAL A 19 38.13 2.64 3.30
CA VAL A 19 37.76 1.59 2.34
C VAL A 19 36.54 2.06 1.56
N MET A 20 36.76 2.47 0.30
CA MET A 20 35.69 2.68 -0.66
C MET A 20 35.04 1.33 -1.00
N ARG A 21 33.79 1.13 -0.57
CA ARG A 21 32.93 0.07 -1.10
C ARG A 21 32.58 0.40 -2.56
N PRO A 22 32.70 -0.54 -3.51
CA PRO A 22 32.18 -0.33 -4.85
C PRO A 22 30.64 -0.21 -4.81
N PRO A 23 30.03 0.48 -5.80
CA PRO A 23 28.59 0.63 -5.88
C PRO A 23 27.92 -0.73 -6.10
N VAL A 24 26.77 -0.92 -5.43
CA VAL A 24 25.88 -2.07 -5.63
C VAL A 24 25.46 -2.08 -7.11
N ALA A 25 25.86 -3.13 -7.83
CA ALA A 25 25.38 -3.37 -9.18
C ALA A 25 23.85 -3.57 -9.16
N PRO A 26 23.10 -3.05 -10.15
CA PRO A 26 21.68 -3.35 -10.26
C PRO A 26 21.51 -4.86 -10.47
N ALA A 27 20.56 -5.44 -9.75
CA ALA A 27 20.22 -6.85 -9.86
C ALA A 27 19.90 -7.17 -11.34
N GLU A 28 20.67 -8.08 -11.91
CA GLU A 28 20.37 -8.67 -13.21
C GLU A 28 19.00 -9.34 -13.12
N GLU A 29 18.02 -8.83 -13.88
CA GLU A 29 16.80 -9.55 -14.22
C GLU A 29 17.21 -10.83 -14.95
N GLN A 30 17.37 -11.93 -14.20
CA GLN A 30 17.57 -13.24 -14.79
C GLN A 30 16.34 -13.59 -15.64
N MET A 31 16.56 -13.68 -16.94
CA MET A 31 15.55 -14.17 -17.89
C MET A 31 15.27 -15.67 -17.66
N VAL A 32 14.30 -15.97 -16.79
CA VAL A 32 13.71 -17.32 -16.60
C VAL A 32 13.09 -17.85 -17.92
N GLY A 33 13.04 -19.17 -18.16
CA GLY A 33 12.60 -19.76 -19.43
C GLY A 33 11.09 -19.59 -19.72
N GLY A 34 10.72 -19.45 -21.00
CA GLY A 34 9.33 -19.18 -21.43
C GLY A 34 8.26 -20.22 -21.06
N ALA A 35 8.64 -21.44 -20.67
CA ALA A 35 7.71 -22.50 -20.26
C ALA A 35 7.38 -22.48 -18.76
N GLU A 36 8.35 -22.12 -17.91
CA GLU A 36 8.14 -21.94 -16.46
C GLU A 36 7.24 -20.71 -16.21
N ARG A 37 7.45 -19.65 -17.01
CA ARG A 37 6.66 -18.42 -17.02
C ARG A 37 5.17 -18.60 -17.35
N GLN A 38 4.77 -19.67 -18.05
CA GLN A 38 3.37 -19.96 -18.35
C GLN A 38 2.61 -20.59 -17.17
N LEU A 39 3.32 -21.14 -16.18
CA LEU A 39 2.70 -21.76 -14.99
C LEU A 39 2.24 -20.69 -14.00
N VAL A 40 3.06 -19.64 -13.81
CA VAL A 40 2.71 -18.49 -12.94
C VAL A 40 1.45 -17.78 -13.45
N ASP A 41 1.33 -17.54 -14.76
CA ASP A 41 0.17 -16.87 -15.38
C ASP A 41 -1.18 -17.59 -15.12
N ARG A 42 -1.18 -18.85 -14.69
CA ARG A 42 -2.38 -19.67 -14.40
C ARG A 42 -2.67 -19.88 -12.92
N ALA A 43 -1.86 -19.30 -12.04
CA ALA A 43 -2.04 -19.49 -10.61
C ALA A 43 -3.39 -18.94 -10.13
N THR A 44 -4.20 -19.81 -9.54
CA THR A 44 -5.54 -19.48 -9.02
C THR A 44 -5.68 -19.83 -7.54
N THR A 45 -4.75 -20.61 -7.00
CA THR A 45 -4.77 -21.09 -5.61
C THR A 45 -3.58 -20.56 -4.82
N VAL A 46 -3.82 -20.15 -3.58
CA VAL A 46 -2.78 -19.57 -2.71
C VAL A 46 -2.89 -20.18 -1.30
N TYR A 47 -1.76 -20.63 -0.76
CA TYR A 47 -1.63 -20.92 0.67
C TYR A 47 -1.08 -19.70 1.41
N VAL A 48 -1.65 -19.37 2.57
CA VAL A 48 -1.18 -18.25 3.41
C VAL A 48 -0.45 -18.82 4.62
N ASP A 49 0.87 -18.68 4.63
CA ASP A 49 1.74 -18.99 5.77
C ASP A 49 1.99 -17.70 6.55
N ALA A 50 1.44 -17.57 7.75
CA ALA A 50 1.48 -16.32 8.48
C ALA A 50 1.98 -16.49 9.90
N THR A 51 2.89 -15.61 10.29
CA THR A 51 3.37 -15.47 11.66
C THR A 51 2.98 -14.11 12.20
N SER A 52 2.55 -14.06 13.45
CA SER A 52 2.18 -12.82 14.12
C SER A 52 2.84 -12.73 15.50
N SER A 53 3.43 -11.59 15.83
CA SER A 53 3.94 -11.31 17.17
C SER A 53 3.50 -9.93 17.67
N THR A 54 3.29 -9.80 18.98
CA THR A 54 2.89 -8.55 19.60
C THR A 54 3.60 -8.32 20.93
N TRP A 55 3.97 -7.07 21.20
CA TRP A 55 4.49 -6.63 22.49
C TRP A 55 3.41 -6.48 23.57
N ARG A 56 2.12 -6.54 23.19
CA ARG A 56 0.99 -6.34 24.11
C ARG A 56 0.87 -7.53 25.07
N SER A 57 0.36 -7.26 26.28
CA SER A 57 0.22 -8.28 27.33
C SER A 57 -0.74 -9.40 26.93
N ARG A 58 -0.48 -10.61 27.47
CA ARG A 58 -1.33 -11.80 27.28
C ARG A 58 -2.79 -11.50 27.66
N GLY A 59 -3.72 -11.93 26.80
CA GLY A 59 -5.17 -11.73 26.99
C GLY A 59 -5.76 -10.54 26.22
N ARG A 60 -4.94 -9.69 25.59
CA ARG A 60 -5.46 -8.73 24.61
C ARG A 60 -5.55 -9.38 23.23
N VAL A 61 -6.68 -9.18 22.55
CA VAL A 61 -6.87 -9.64 21.17
C VAL A 61 -5.93 -8.84 20.27
N SER A 62 -5.01 -9.56 19.61
CA SER A 62 -4.17 -9.03 18.53
C SER A 62 -4.96 -9.02 17.23
N PHE A 63 -4.53 -8.16 16.32
CA PHE A 63 -5.07 -8.10 14.97
C PHE A 63 -5.01 -9.46 14.28
N GLN A 64 -6.13 -9.84 13.67
CA GLN A 64 -6.28 -11.11 12.96
C GLN A 64 -5.80 -10.92 11.51
N VAL A 65 -4.47 -10.91 11.33
CA VAL A 65 -3.84 -10.69 10.02
C VAL A 65 -4.25 -11.75 9.00
N VAL A 66 -4.39 -13.01 9.43
CA VAL A 66 -4.71 -14.12 8.51
C VAL A 66 -6.10 -13.96 7.87
N PRO A 67 -7.20 -13.79 8.61
CA PRO A 67 -8.50 -13.50 8.00
C PRO A 67 -8.49 -12.28 7.08
N SER A 68 -7.79 -11.20 7.46
CA SER A 68 -7.72 -9.98 6.63
C SER A 68 -7.00 -10.26 5.30
N VAL A 69 -5.84 -10.91 5.31
CA VAL A 69 -5.12 -11.30 4.10
C VAL A 69 -5.93 -12.26 3.24
N ARG A 70 -6.56 -13.28 3.84
CA ARG A 70 -7.41 -14.24 3.12
C ARG A 70 -8.55 -13.54 2.39
N MET A 71 -9.25 -12.63 3.06
CA MET A 71 -10.34 -11.87 2.47
C MET A 71 -9.85 -11.07 1.25
N LYS A 72 -8.69 -10.40 1.33
CA LYS A 72 -8.15 -9.61 0.22
C LYS A 72 -7.75 -10.47 -0.99
N LEU A 73 -7.15 -11.65 -0.74
CA LEU A 73 -6.85 -12.63 -1.79
C LEU A 73 -8.13 -13.14 -2.47
N GLN A 74 -9.16 -13.45 -1.69
CA GLN A 74 -10.46 -13.90 -2.19
C GLN A 74 -11.18 -12.81 -3.01
N SER A 75 -11.14 -11.56 -2.56
CA SER A 75 -11.70 -10.41 -3.27
C SER A 75 -11.00 -10.14 -4.61
N ALA A 76 -9.73 -10.57 -4.75
CA ALA A 76 -9.00 -10.57 -6.01
C ALA A 76 -9.23 -11.84 -6.86
N GLY A 77 -10.00 -12.82 -6.37
CA GLY A 77 -10.38 -14.02 -7.11
C GLY A 77 -9.50 -15.25 -6.87
N PHE A 78 -8.62 -15.24 -5.86
CA PHE A 78 -7.84 -16.43 -5.48
C PHE A 78 -8.66 -17.39 -4.60
N ALA A 79 -8.50 -18.69 -4.85
CA ALA A 79 -8.94 -19.73 -3.94
C ALA A 79 -7.87 -19.95 -2.85
N VAL A 80 -8.18 -19.56 -1.61
CA VAL A 80 -7.22 -19.66 -0.50
C VAL A 80 -7.35 -20.99 0.22
N VAL A 81 -6.32 -21.84 0.11
CA VAL A 81 -6.32 -23.19 0.70
C VAL A 81 -6.08 -23.13 2.21
N GLN A 82 -6.54 -24.17 2.93
CA GLN A 82 -6.48 -24.19 4.39
C GLN A 82 -5.15 -24.75 4.90
N ASN A 83 -4.71 -25.88 4.36
CA ASN A 83 -3.52 -26.57 4.83
C ASN A 83 -2.38 -26.41 3.83
N GLN A 84 -1.14 -26.37 4.36
CA GLN A 84 0.07 -26.33 3.54
C GLN A 84 0.20 -27.54 2.61
N THR A 85 -0.36 -28.69 3.00
CA THR A 85 -0.31 -29.92 2.23
C THR A 85 -1.32 -29.97 1.09
N ASP A 86 -2.33 -29.08 1.10
CA ASP A 86 -3.33 -29.04 0.03
C ASP A 86 -2.65 -28.54 -1.26
N PRO A 87 -3.00 -29.07 -2.45
CA PRO A 87 -2.43 -28.59 -3.70
C PRO A 87 -2.68 -27.09 -3.89
N HIS A 88 -1.62 -26.33 -4.13
CA HIS A 88 -1.70 -24.90 -4.37
C HIS A 88 -0.57 -24.41 -5.29
N ASP A 89 -0.83 -23.32 -6.01
CA ASP A 89 0.10 -22.76 -7.00
C ASP A 89 1.13 -21.83 -6.34
N LEU A 90 0.71 -21.08 -5.31
CA LEU A 90 1.51 -20.03 -4.68
C LEU A 90 1.49 -20.13 -3.16
N THR A 91 2.61 -19.79 -2.52
CA THR A 91 2.69 -19.56 -1.08
C THR A 91 2.88 -18.07 -0.81
N LEU A 92 1.99 -17.48 -0.02
CA LEU A 92 2.16 -16.12 0.51
C LEU A 92 2.61 -16.21 1.97
N LYS A 93 3.89 -15.88 2.21
CA LYS A 93 4.45 -15.76 3.55
C LYS A 93 4.18 -14.37 4.10
N VAL A 94 3.55 -14.27 5.27
CA VAL A 94 3.21 -13.02 5.94
C VAL A 94 3.83 -12.99 7.33
N GLU A 95 4.78 -12.08 7.54
CA GLU A 95 5.34 -11.79 8.86
C GLU A 95 4.72 -10.49 9.39
N TYR A 96 3.88 -10.61 10.41
CA TYR A 96 3.25 -9.48 11.10
C TYR A 96 3.87 -9.28 12.48
N ARG A 97 4.31 -8.05 12.76
CA ARG A 97 4.93 -7.70 14.04
C ARG A 97 4.37 -6.38 14.56
N GLU A 98 3.88 -6.41 15.79
CA GLU A 98 3.59 -5.22 16.58
C GLU A 98 4.74 -4.98 17.57
N GLU A 99 5.38 -3.83 17.46
CA GLU A 99 6.44 -3.36 18.35
C GLU A 99 5.95 -2.17 19.19
N ARG A 100 6.59 -1.98 20.34
CA ARG A 100 6.28 -0.88 21.25
C ARG A 100 6.80 0.42 20.65
N GLY A 101 5.88 1.31 20.30
CA GLY A 101 6.22 2.62 19.76
C GLY A 101 6.51 3.66 20.85
N SER A 102 6.48 4.93 20.45
CA SER A 102 6.74 6.06 21.35
C SER A 102 5.79 6.11 22.55
N GLN A 103 6.33 6.48 23.71
CA GLN A 103 5.53 6.72 24.91
C GLN A 103 4.80 8.06 24.76
N PHE A 104 3.49 8.09 25.08
CA PHE A 104 2.71 9.31 24.99
C PHE A 104 2.00 9.72 26.28
N ARG A 105 1.81 8.80 27.22
CA ARG A 105 1.43 9.09 28.61
C ARG A 105 2.16 8.12 29.56
N ILE A 106 2.08 8.39 30.86
CA ILE A 106 2.54 7.45 31.89
C ILE A 106 1.84 6.11 31.63
N ASP A 107 2.63 5.05 31.45
CA ASP A 107 2.20 3.68 31.16
C ASP A 107 1.42 3.45 29.84
N LEU A 108 1.41 4.41 28.91
CA LEU A 108 0.77 4.25 27.59
C LEU A 108 1.74 4.52 26.44
N TYR A 109 1.76 3.58 25.51
CA TYR A 109 2.70 3.54 24.39
C TYR A 109 1.94 3.35 23.08
N ALA A 110 2.44 4.00 22.04
CA ALA A 110 2.05 3.76 20.66
C ALA A 110 2.37 2.32 20.25
N THR A 111 1.82 1.91 19.11
CA THR A 111 2.17 0.63 18.48
C THR A 111 2.67 0.90 17.08
N ASP A 112 3.83 0.31 16.77
CA ASP A 112 4.39 0.28 15.44
C ASP A 112 4.13 -1.09 14.84
N ILE A 113 3.53 -1.12 13.67
CA ILE A 113 3.22 -2.33 12.92
C ILE A 113 4.21 -2.44 11.77
N SER A 114 4.86 -3.60 11.67
CA SER A 114 5.61 -4.02 10.49
C SER A 114 4.96 -5.26 9.90
N LEU A 115 4.69 -5.24 8.60
CA LEU A 115 4.19 -6.37 7.84
C LEU A 115 5.11 -6.63 6.66
N VAL A 116 5.60 -7.86 6.53
CA VAL A 116 6.36 -8.32 5.35
C VAL A 116 5.53 -9.41 4.67
N ALA A 117 5.14 -9.17 3.42
CA ALA A 117 4.46 -10.15 2.58
C ALA A 117 5.41 -10.60 1.47
N SER A 118 5.67 -11.90 1.38
CA SER A 118 6.56 -12.49 0.37
C SER A 118 5.79 -13.56 -0.41
N LEU A 119 5.64 -13.37 -1.71
CA LEU A 119 5.00 -14.31 -2.61
C LEU A 119 6.06 -15.25 -3.21
N GLU A 120 5.81 -16.55 -3.11
CA GLU A 120 6.70 -17.59 -3.61
C GLU A 120 5.95 -18.54 -4.55
N HIS A 121 6.60 -18.88 -5.66
CA HIS A 121 6.20 -19.96 -6.55
C HIS A 121 7.18 -21.15 -6.38
N PRO A 122 6.70 -22.41 -6.33
CA PRO A 122 7.55 -23.57 -6.03
C PRO A 122 8.79 -23.72 -6.92
N THR A 123 8.70 -23.32 -8.20
CA THR A 123 9.81 -23.44 -9.16
C THR A 123 10.54 -22.13 -9.44
N GLU A 124 9.85 -20.99 -9.36
CA GLU A 124 10.45 -19.67 -9.70
C GLU A 124 11.03 -18.95 -8.47
N GLY A 125 10.76 -19.46 -7.27
CA GLY A 125 11.20 -18.85 -6.03
C GLY A 125 10.38 -17.61 -5.68
N GLN A 126 11.03 -16.58 -5.14
CA GLN A 126 10.35 -15.37 -4.69
C GLN A 126 9.95 -14.49 -5.89
N LEU A 127 8.65 -14.28 -6.06
CA LEU A 127 8.09 -13.43 -7.11
C LEU A 127 7.96 -11.97 -6.65
N LEU A 128 7.50 -11.76 -5.41
CA LEU A 128 7.21 -10.44 -4.88
C LEU A 128 7.60 -10.37 -3.40
N ARG A 129 8.14 -9.23 -2.97
CA ARG A 129 8.31 -8.90 -1.55
C ARG A 129 7.85 -7.49 -1.26
N LEU A 130 6.85 -7.36 -0.40
CA LEU A 130 6.28 -6.11 0.05
C LEU A 130 6.55 -5.91 1.53
N THR A 131 6.99 -4.71 1.91
CA THR A 131 7.18 -4.33 3.32
C THR A 131 6.35 -3.10 3.62
N ILE A 132 5.48 -3.20 4.63
CA ILE A 132 4.60 -2.15 5.09
C ILE A 132 4.96 -1.81 6.53
N ARG A 133 5.10 -0.52 6.82
CA ARG A 133 5.33 -0.02 8.17
C ARG A 133 4.31 1.07 8.47
N GLU A 134 3.61 0.89 9.58
CA GLU A 134 2.61 1.83 10.05
C GLU A 134 2.85 2.12 11.52
N SER A 135 2.74 3.39 11.89
CA SER A 135 2.95 3.86 13.25
C SER A 135 1.73 4.65 13.70
N SER A 136 1.32 4.52 14.96
CA SER A 136 0.39 5.49 15.56
C SER A 136 1.15 6.73 16.04
N GLY A 137 0.66 7.92 15.71
CA GLY A 137 1.23 9.19 16.18
C GLY A 137 0.65 9.65 17.51
N LEU A 138 1.27 10.69 18.09
CA LEU A 138 0.69 11.51 19.15
C LEU A 138 -0.49 12.29 18.56
N ASN A 139 -1.71 11.81 18.74
CA ASN A 139 -2.89 12.55 18.32
C ASN A 139 -3.56 13.18 19.54
N GLU A 140 -3.70 14.51 19.52
CA GLU A 140 -4.43 15.31 20.52
C GLU A 140 -5.91 14.91 20.65
N MET A 141 -6.44 14.14 19.69
CA MET A 141 -7.86 13.81 19.50
C MET A 141 -8.35 12.55 20.24
N GLY A 142 -7.55 11.91 21.10
CA GLY A 142 -8.04 10.91 22.06
C GLY A 142 -8.47 9.53 21.52
N ASN A 143 -8.27 9.22 20.24
CA ASN A 143 -8.50 7.87 19.71
C ASN A 143 -7.53 6.86 20.35
N ALA A 144 -7.98 5.62 20.55
CA ALA A 144 -7.11 4.54 21.02
C ALA A 144 -5.96 4.34 20.00
N PRO A 145 -4.67 4.60 20.35
CA PRO A 145 -3.57 4.60 19.39
C PRO A 145 -3.44 3.29 18.62
N TYR A 146 -3.79 2.18 19.28
CA TYR A 146 -3.81 0.86 18.67
C TYR A 146 -4.83 0.74 17.52
N LEU A 147 -6.07 1.18 17.73
CA LEU A 147 -7.10 1.12 16.67
C LEU A 147 -6.73 2.03 15.49
N GLN A 148 -6.06 3.14 15.77
CA GLN A 148 -5.58 4.03 14.73
C GLN A 148 -4.53 3.37 13.83
N VAL A 149 -3.50 2.73 14.40
CA VAL A 149 -2.48 2.06 13.58
C VAL A 149 -3.06 0.88 12.80
N LEU A 150 -4.04 0.16 13.37
CA LEU A 150 -4.78 -0.89 12.65
C LEU A 150 -5.58 -0.34 11.48
N GLN A 151 -6.33 0.75 11.67
CA GLN A 151 -7.02 1.42 10.58
C GLN A 151 -6.02 1.92 9.52
N ARG A 152 -4.85 2.43 9.94
CA ARG A 152 -3.81 2.86 9.00
C ARG A 152 -3.31 1.70 8.14
N LEU A 153 -3.03 0.54 8.76
CA LEU A 153 -2.67 -0.69 8.06
C LEU A 153 -3.79 -1.14 7.12
N GLU A 154 -5.02 -1.28 7.60
CA GLU A 154 -6.17 -1.75 6.80
C GLU A 154 -6.50 -0.85 5.61
N THR A 155 -6.18 0.44 5.71
CA THR A 155 -6.40 1.43 4.66
C THR A 155 -5.13 1.75 3.86
N ASN A 156 -3.99 1.13 4.19
CA ASN A 156 -2.76 1.30 3.42
C ASN A 156 -2.99 0.74 2.00
N PRO A 157 -2.72 1.49 0.92
CA PRO A 157 -3.02 1.05 -0.45
C PRO A 157 -2.44 -0.33 -0.77
N TYR A 158 -1.20 -0.58 -0.37
CA TYR A 158 -0.50 -1.83 -0.65
C TYR A 158 -1.01 -3.01 0.18
N PHE A 159 -1.50 -2.75 1.40
CA PHE A 159 -2.13 -3.80 2.19
C PHE A 159 -3.55 -4.08 1.71
N TYR A 160 -4.34 -3.03 1.47
CA TYR A 160 -5.74 -3.13 1.06
C TYR A 160 -5.88 -3.82 -0.30
N PHE A 161 -5.03 -3.46 -1.26
CA PHE A 161 -4.98 -4.08 -2.58
C PHE A 161 -3.98 -5.23 -2.69
N LEU A 162 -3.59 -5.87 -1.57
CA LEU A 162 -2.60 -6.96 -1.60
C LEU A 162 -2.98 -8.08 -2.58
N GLY A 163 -4.26 -8.46 -2.63
CA GLY A 163 -4.76 -9.46 -3.57
C GLY A 163 -4.64 -9.00 -5.02
N ASP A 164 -5.05 -7.76 -5.32
CA ASP A 164 -4.97 -7.17 -6.66
C ASP A 164 -3.52 -6.99 -7.10
N ILE A 165 -2.61 -6.64 -6.19
CA ILE A 165 -1.17 -6.57 -6.44
C ILE A 165 -0.61 -7.93 -6.83
N ILE A 166 -0.94 -8.98 -6.06
CA ILE A 166 -0.50 -10.34 -6.36
C ILE A 166 -1.07 -10.79 -7.70
N ARG A 167 -2.36 -10.58 -7.95
CA ARG A 167 -3.00 -10.93 -9.22
C ARG A 167 -2.43 -10.16 -10.40
N GLY A 168 -2.27 -8.85 -10.26
CA GLY A 168 -1.70 -7.97 -11.27
C GLY A 168 -0.29 -8.41 -11.61
N HIS A 169 0.53 -8.74 -10.62
CA HIS A 169 1.89 -9.22 -10.83
C HIS A 169 1.94 -10.58 -11.55
N VAL A 170 1.12 -11.53 -11.11
CA VAL A 170 1.14 -12.93 -11.56
C VAL A 170 0.42 -13.14 -12.90
N VAL A 171 -0.74 -12.51 -13.09
CA VAL A 171 -1.63 -12.75 -14.24
C VAL A 171 -1.46 -11.66 -15.31
N SER A 172 -1.44 -10.39 -14.88
CA SER A 172 -1.46 -9.24 -15.79
C SER A 172 -0.07 -8.64 -16.05
N ARG A 173 0.98 -9.16 -15.38
CA ARG A 173 2.36 -8.63 -15.39
C ARG A 173 2.44 -7.12 -15.12
N LEU A 174 1.55 -6.66 -14.26
CA LEU A 174 1.52 -5.28 -13.82
C LEU A 174 2.61 -5.07 -12.77
N ASP A 175 3.23 -3.91 -12.86
CA ASP A 175 3.98 -3.37 -11.75
C ASP A 175 3.03 -2.88 -10.65
N MET A 176 3.61 -2.48 -9.52
CA MET A 176 2.86 -2.09 -8.33
C MET A 176 1.85 -0.96 -8.62
N THR A 177 2.26 0.03 -9.41
CA THR A 177 1.40 1.16 -9.78
C THR A 177 0.24 0.70 -10.67
N GLY A 178 0.51 -0.14 -11.67
CA GLY A 178 -0.54 -0.71 -12.52
C GLY A 178 -1.57 -1.49 -11.72
N ALA A 179 -1.12 -2.29 -10.75
CA ALA A 179 -2.02 -3.06 -9.90
C ALA A 179 -2.85 -2.20 -8.95
N LEU A 180 -2.30 -1.08 -8.44
CA LEU A 180 -3.07 -0.11 -7.66
C LEU A 180 -4.14 0.59 -8.50
N ILE A 181 -3.84 0.90 -9.78
CA ILE A 181 -4.81 1.47 -10.72
C ILE A 181 -5.93 0.45 -10.98
N GLU A 182 -5.60 -0.81 -11.31
CA GLU A 182 -6.60 -1.86 -11.55
C GLU A 182 -7.47 -2.11 -10.31
N GLY A 183 -6.86 -2.17 -9.13
CA GLY A 183 -7.58 -2.33 -7.86
C GLY A 183 -8.54 -1.17 -7.58
N LEU A 184 -8.10 0.07 -7.84
CA LEU A 184 -8.94 1.25 -7.71
C LEU A 184 -10.12 1.22 -8.70
N GLU A 185 -9.87 0.94 -9.97
CA GLU A 185 -10.92 0.81 -10.99
C GLU A 185 -11.93 -0.30 -10.65
N ARG A 186 -11.47 -1.42 -10.08
CA ARG A 186 -12.34 -2.51 -9.62
C ARG A 186 -13.32 -2.06 -8.54
N ILE A 187 -12.86 -1.30 -7.54
CA ILE A 187 -13.75 -0.82 -6.47
C ILE A 187 -14.73 0.24 -6.99
N GLU A 188 -14.33 1.07 -7.95
CA GLU A 188 -15.23 2.03 -8.59
C GLU A 188 -16.31 1.33 -9.43
N ALA A 189 -15.93 0.30 -10.20
CA ALA A 189 -16.87 -0.50 -10.98
C ALA A 189 -17.89 -1.22 -10.09
N LYS A 190 -17.46 -1.70 -8.91
CA LYS A 190 -18.33 -2.35 -7.93
C LYS A 190 -19.36 -1.37 -7.36
N ASP A 191 -18.93 -0.15 -6.99
CA ASP A 191 -19.83 0.88 -6.47
C ASP A 191 -20.85 1.32 -7.53
N GLN A 192 -20.42 1.48 -8.79
CA GLN A 192 -21.32 1.78 -9.91
C GLN A 192 -22.34 0.66 -10.16
N SER A 193 -21.92 -0.60 -10.11
CA SER A 193 -22.82 -1.75 -10.26
C SER A 193 -23.90 -1.80 -9.19
N ILE A 194 -23.58 -1.44 -7.94
CA ILE A 194 -24.55 -1.40 -6.84
C ILE A 194 -25.60 -0.31 -7.10
N LEU A 195 -25.18 0.84 -7.62
CA LEU A 195 -26.07 1.96 -7.94
C LEU A 195 -27.00 1.68 -9.14
N MET A 196 -26.55 0.88 -10.12
CA MET A 196 -27.32 0.59 -11.34
C MET A 196 -28.25 -0.64 -11.25
N SER A 197 -28.24 -1.37 -10.13
CA SER A 197 -29.12 -2.54 -9.95
C SER A 197 -30.60 -2.11 -9.84
N PRO A 198 -31.53 -2.67 -10.65
CA PRO A 198 -32.96 -2.31 -10.62
C PRO A 198 -33.71 -2.74 -9.33
N LEU A 199 -33.00 -3.17 -8.29
CA LEU A 199 -33.52 -3.61 -6.99
C LEU A 199 -33.62 -2.50 -5.93
N GLY A 200 -33.63 -1.22 -6.33
CA GLY A 200 -33.68 -0.07 -5.40
C GLY A 200 -34.84 -0.06 -4.39
N ASP A 201 -35.92 -0.83 -4.64
CA ASP A 201 -37.13 -0.88 -3.79
C ASP A 201 -37.36 -2.20 -3.04
N GLN A 202 -36.50 -3.22 -3.23
CA GLN A 202 -36.57 -4.45 -2.43
C GLN A 202 -35.35 -4.51 -1.53
N LEU A 203 -35.62 -4.43 -0.22
CA LEU A 203 -34.64 -4.60 0.85
C LEU A 203 -33.59 -5.63 0.44
N PRO A 204 -32.29 -5.29 0.48
CA PRO A 204 -31.24 -6.20 0.05
C PRO A 204 -31.41 -7.52 0.79
N ALA A 205 -31.28 -8.65 0.08
CA ALA A 205 -31.26 -9.98 0.70
C ALA A 205 -30.38 -9.91 1.96
N ALA A 206 -30.87 -10.44 3.08
CA ALA A 206 -30.30 -10.22 4.42
C ALA A 206 -28.80 -10.59 4.57
N GLU A 207 -28.19 -11.22 3.57
CA GLU A 207 -26.74 -11.41 3.44
C GLU A 207 -25.95 -10.13 3.10
N SER A 208 -26.58 -9.08 2.55
CA SER A 208 -25.88 -7.88 2.06
C SER A 208 -26.17 -6.59 2.84
N THR A 209 -26.84 -6.66 3.98
CA THR A 209 -27.16 -5.48 4.80
C THR A 209 -26.06 -5.14 5.80
N LEU A 210 -25.17 -6.09 6.11
CA LEU A 210 -24.01 -5.82 6.94
C LEU A 210 -22.83 -5.41 6.04
N PRO A 211 -22.18 -4.25 6.28
CA PRO A 211 -20.94 -3.95 5.60
C PRO A 211 -19.94 -5.08 5.89
N THR A 212 -19.50 -5.78 4.85
CA THR A 212 -18.32 -6.64 4.91
C THR A 212 -17.17 -5.86 5.56
N PHE A 213 -16.29 -6.52 6.30
CA PHE A 213 -15.15 -5.86 6.94
C PHE A 213 -14.32 -5.02 5.92
N GLU A 214 -14.24 -5.47 4.65
CA GLU A 214 -13.64 -4.72 3.54
C GLU A 214 -14.37 -3.40 3.20
N SER A 215 -15.71 -3.37 3.24
CA SER A 215 -16.49 -2.17 2.89
C SER A 215 -16.34 -1.06 3.93
N HIS A 216 -16.02 -1.39 5.18
CA HIS A 216 -15.77 -0.40 6.23
C HIS A 216 -14.56 0.49 5.91
N TYR A 217 -13.52 -0.06 5.29
CA TYR A 217 -12.28 0.67 4.99
C TYR A 217 -12.18 1.17 3.55
N THR A 218 -13.12 0.76 2.67
CA THR A 218 -13.06 1.05 1.23
C THR A 218 -12.94 2.55 0.95
N ARG A 219 -13.74 3.40 1.60
CA ARG A 219 -13.68 4.85 1.42
C ARG A 219 -12.28 5.41 1.71
N LEU A 220 -11.71 5.07 2.86
CA LEU A 220 -10.39 5.58 3.25
C LEU A 220 -9.26 4.97 2.42
N ALA A 221 -9.36 3.69 2.06
CA ALA A 221 -8.39 3.02 1.21
C ALA A 221 -8.38 3.65 -0.19
N ARG A 222 -9.55 3.99 -0.75
CA ARG A 222 -9.70 4.73 -2.00
C ARG A 222 -8.97 6.08 -1.93
N GLU A 223 -9.30 6.91 -0.95
CA GLU A 223 -8.68 8.23 -0.79
C GLU A 223 -7.15 8.13 -0.64
N LYS A 224 -6.67 7.20 0.20
CA LYS A 224 -5.23 6.95 0.35
C LYS A 224 -4.56 6.46 -0.92
N THR A 225 -5.26 5.65 -1.72
CA THR A 225 -4.73 5.14 -2.99
C THR A 225 -4.64 6.24 -4.02
N ILE A 226 -5.65 7.11 -4.12
CA ILE A 226 -5.61 8.31 -4.95
C ILE A 226 -4.40 9.20 -4.58
N HIS A 227 -4.19 9.43 -3.29
CA HIS A 227 -3.02 10.17 -2.81
C HIS A 227 -1.69 9.49 -3.15
N GLU A 228 -1.61 8.16 -3.00
CA GLU A 228 -0.41 7.40 -3.34
C GLU A 228 -0.11 7.43 -4.83
N LEU A 229 -1.12 7.30 -5.70
CA LEU A 229 -0.96 7.47 -7.15
C LEU A 229 -0.45 8.87 -7.50
N GLY A 230 -0.98 9.91 -6.85
CA GLY A 230 -0.46 11.27 -6.96
C GLY A 230 1.01 11.39 -6.51
N ARG A 231 1.42 10.70 -5.45
CA ARG A 231 2.81 10.67 -4.97
C ARG A 231 3.75 9.91 -5.91
N LEU A 232 3.27 8.84 -6.54
CA LEU A 232 4.03 8.01 -7.47
C LEU A 232 4.31 8.74 -8.79
N GLN A 233 3.52 9.76 -9.15
CA GLN A 233 3.73 10.61 -10.33
C GLN A 233 3.71 9.86 -11.67
N ASP A 234 3.08 8.68 -11.70
CA ASP A 234 3.00 7.86 -12.90
C ASP A 234 1.85 8.35 -13.81
N PRO A 235 2.12 8.75 -15.07
CA PRO A 235 1.10 9.23 -15.99
C PRO A 235 -0.03 8.23 -16.26
N ARG A 236 0.19 6.92 -16.05
CA ARG A 236 -0.86 5.88 -16.21
C ARG A 236 -2.01 6.07 -15.23
N ALA A 237 -1.81 6.76 -14.11
CA ALA A 237 -2.87 7.07 -13.14
C ALA A 237 -3.78 8.23 -13.59
N VAL A 238 -3.35 9.06 -14.54
CA VAL A 238 -4.12 10.27 -14.94
C VAL A 238 -5.55 9.94 -15.38
N PRO A 239 -5.82 8.93 -16.24
CA PRO A 239 -7.18 8.64 -16.68
C PRO A 239 -8.15 8.29 -15.55
N VAL A 240 -7.75 7.41 -14.62
CA VAL A 240 -8.59 7.06 -13.46
C VAL A 240 -8.80 8.26 -12.55
N LEU A 241 -7.75 9.05 -12.30
CA LEU A 241 -7.86 10.26 -11.47
C LEU A 241 -8.80 11.30 -12.11
N VAL A 242 -8.70 11.55 -13.41
CA VAL A 242 -9.60 12.48 -14.12
C VAL A 242 -11.06 12.02 -13.99
N THR A 243 -11.32 10.72 -14.11
CA THR A 243 -12.67 10.16 -13.93
C THR A 243 -13.21 10.42 -12.51
N LEU A 244 -12.33 10.32 -11.51
CA LEU A 244 -12.69 10.54 -10.11
C LEU A 244 -13.00 12.00 -9.75
N LEU A 245 -12.74 12.96 -10.64
CA LEU A 245 -13.19 14.35 -10.46
C LEU A 245 -14.72 14.51 -10.53
N GLU A 246 -15.43 13.51 -11.04
CA GLU A 246 -16.90 13.50 -11.14
C GLU A 246 -17.55 12.55 -10.12
N HIS A 247 -16.75 11.99 -9.20
CA HIS A 247 -17.23 11.03 -8.21
C HIS A 247 -18.28 11.65 -7.25
N PRO A 248 -19.33 10.91 -6.82
CA PRO A 248 -20.37 11.45 -5.94
C PRO A 248 -19.87 11.91 -4.56
N ASP A 249 -18.92 11.18 -3.96
CA ASP A 249 -18.28 11.58 -2.70
C ASP A 249 -17.30 12.76 -2.91
N PRO A 250 -17.50 13.92 -2.25
CA PRO A 250 -16.59 15.05 -2.33
C PRO A 250 -15.17 14.76 -1.84
N GLY A 251 -14.99 13.83 -0.88
CA GLY A 251 -13.66 13.44 -0.40
C GLY A 251 -12.80 12.82 -1.51
N VAL A 252 -13.44 12.03 -2.39
CA VAL A 252 -12.80 11.42 -3.56
C VAL A 252 -12.44 12.47 -4.61
N ARG A 253 -13.35 13.41 -4.89
CA ARG A 253 -13.07 14.53 -5.81
C ARG A 253 -11.91 15.37 -5.29
N LEU A 254 -11.91 15.72 -4.01
CA LEU A 254 -10.85 16.48 -3.35
C LEU A 254 -9.50 15.75 -3.44
N ALA A 255 -9.47 14.46 -3.14
CA ALA A 255 -8.27 13.64 -3.24
C ALA A 255 -7.72 13.64 -4.68
N SER A 256 -8.61 13.50 -5.68
CA SER A 256 -8.23 13.48 -7.09
C SER A 256 -7.68 14.84 -7.56
N VAL A 257 -8.32 15.96 -7.18
CA VAL A 257 -7.79 17.31 -7.46
C VAL A 257 -6.37 17.46 -6.92
N ARG A 258 -6.13 17.04 -5.67
CA ARG A 258 -4.79 17.12 -5.05
C ARG A 258 -3.77 16.22 -5.76
N ALA A 259 -4.15 15.02 -6.14
CA ALA A 259 -3.26 14.09 -6.86
C ALA A 259 -2.89 14.63 -8.25
N LEU A 260 -3.86 15.11 -9.03
CA LEU A 260 -3.61 15.68 -10.35
C LEU A 260 -2.83 17.00 -10.27
N GLN A 261 -3.07 17.82 -9.24
CA GLN A 261 -2.26 19.00 -8.95
C GLN A 261 -0.81 18.61 -8.63
N SER A 262 -0.58 17.62 -7.77
CA SER A 262 0.79 17.16 -7.46
C SER A 262 1.50 16.62 -8.70
N MET A 263 0.76 15.98 -9.61
CA MET A 263 1.27 15.48 -10.89
C MET A 263 1.46 16.56 -11.96
N ARG A 264 1.03 17.80 -11.68
CA ARG A 264 1.08 18.94 -12.63
C ARG A 264 0.33 18.64 -13.94
N GLU A 265 -0.79 17.92 -13.87
CA GLU A 265 -1.51 17.50 -15.06
C GLU A 265 -2.35 18.63 -15.67
N VAL A 266 -1.80 19.24 -16.72
CA VAL A 266 -2.37 20.44 -17.38
C VAL A 266 -3.68 20.12 -18.12
N LYS A 267 -3.89 18.88 -18.57
CA LYS A 267 -5.12 18.51 -19.27
C LYS A 267 -6.37 18.57 -18.38
N SER A 268 -6.18 18.58 -17.06
CA SER A 268 -7.26 18.66 -16.07
C SER A 268 -7.72 20.09 -15.75
N LEU A 269 -7.10 21.13 -16.33
CA LEU A 269 -7.43 22.53 -16.03
C LEU A 269 -8.92 22.86 -16.26
N SER A 270 -9.50 22.40 -17.37
CA SER A 270 -10.92 22.63 -17.65
C SER A 270 -11.86 21.96 -16.62
N ALA A 271 -11.45 20.81 -16.06
CA ALA A 271 -12.19 20.16 -15.00
C ALA A 271 -12.04 20.93 -13.67
N PHE A 272 -10.84 21.46 -13.38
CA PHE A 272 -10.61 22.31 -12.21
C PHE A 272 -11.40 23.62 -12.28
N GLU A 273 -11.53 24.26 -13.44
CA GLU A 273 -12.39 25.43 -13.63
C GLU A 273 -13.85 25.11 -13.27
N ARG A 274 -14.38 24.01 -13.81
CA ARG A 274 -15.75 23.56 -13.48
C ARG A 274 -15.92 23.32 -11.99
N LEU A 275 -14.98 22.63 -11.35
CA LEU A 275 -15.04 22.33 -9.91
C LEU A 275 -14.93 23.60 -9.08
N ALA A 276 -14.01 24.51 -9.40
CA ALA A 276 -13.81 25.78 -8.70
C ALA A 276 -15.06 26.67 -8.69
N GLU A 277 -15.85 26.62 -9.77
CA GLU A 277 -17.08 27.40 -9.95
C GLU A 277 -18.32 26.71 -9.37
N LYS A 278 -18.49 25.41 -9.63
CA LYS A 278 -19.79 24.73 -9.53
C LYS A 278 -19.86 23.59 -8.53
N ASP A 279 -18.72 23.14 -7.97
CA ASP A 279 -18.75 22.04 -7.02
C ASP A 279 -19.56 22.43 -5.76
N SER A 280 -20.41 21.52 -5.27
CA SER A 280 -21.22 21.75 -4.07
C SER A 280 -20.36 21.88 -2.81
N ASP A 281 -19.24 21.17 -2.76
CA ASP A 281 -18.36 21.12 -1.61
C ASP A 281 -17.32 22.25 -1.62
N HIS A 282 -17.22 22.96 -0.50
CA HIS A 282 -16.36 24.13 -0.39
C HIS A 282 -14.87 23.80 -0.40
N GLU A 283 -14.46 22.64 0.13
CA GLU A 283 -13.06 22.21 0.14
C GLU A 283 -12.62 21.82 -1.27
N VAL A 284 -13.50 21.14 -2.03
CA VAL A 284 -13.26 20.83 -3.45
C VAL A 284 -13.09 22.12 -4.26
N ARG A 285 -13.98 23.10 -4.09
CA ARG A 285 -13.84 24.41 -4.75
C ARG A 285 -12.51 25.08 -4.40
N ALA A 286 -12.12 25.07 -3.12
CA ALA A 286 -10.88 25.70 -2.66
C ALA A 286 -9.63 25.01 -3.24
N ALA A 287 -9.62 23.67 -3.24
CA ALA A 287 -8.52 22.89 -3.81
C ALA A 287 -8.39 23.12 -5.33
N ALA A 288 -9.51 23.15 -6.06
CA ALA A 288 -9.49 23.41 -7.49
C ALA A 288 -8.95 24.82 -7.82
N LYS A 289 -9.35 25.85 -7.06
CA LYS A 289 -8.79 27.20 -7.18
C LYS A 289 -7.29 27.24 -6.89
N ALA A 290 -6.83 26.53 -5.86
CA ALA A 290 -5.41 26.44 -5.53
C ALA A 290 -4.61 25.72 -6.64
N ALA A 291 -5.20 24.69 -7.25
CA ALA A 291 -4.59 23.99 -8.37
C ALA A 291 -4.45 24.89 -9.61
N LEU A 292 -5.47 25.68 -9.93
CA LEU A 292 -5.44 26.66 -11.04
C LEU A 292 -4.44 27.81 -10.81
N ALA A 293 -4.26 28.23 -9.55
CA ALA A 293 -3.31 29.28 -9.19
C ALA A 293 -1.84 28.82 -9.18
N SER A 294 -1.61 27.50 -9.17
CA SER A 294 -0.27 26.93 -9.22
C SER A 294 0.24 26.98 -10.68
N PRO A 295 1.35 27.68 -10.98
CA PRO A 295 1.83 27.77 -12.35
C PRO A 295 2.25 26.40 -12.89
N PRO A 296 1.94 26.06 -14.16
CA PRO A 296 2.59 24.93 -14.82
C PRO A 296 4.10 25.21 -14.83
N GLY A 297 4.90 24.26 -14.31
CA GLY A 297 6.31 24.49 -14.01
C GLY A 297 7.13 25.04 -15.19
N PHE A 298 8.03 25.97 -14.87
CA PHE A 298 9.20 26.35 -15.68
C PHE A 298 10.26 25.24 -15.67
#